data_AF-A0A497L2I7-F1
#
_entry.id   AF-A0A497L2I7-F1
#
_cell.length_a   1.000
_cell.length_b   1.000
_cell.length_c   1.000
_cell.angle_alpha   90.00
_cell.angle_beta   90.00
_cell.angle_gamma   90.00
#
_symmetry.space_group_name_H-M   'P 1'
#
loop_
_entity.id
_entity.type
_entity.pdbx_description
1 polymer ?
#
loop_
_entity_poly.entity_id
_entity_poly.type
_entity_poly.pdbx_seq_one_letter_code
_entity_poly.pdbx_strand_id
1 'polypeptide(L)'
;RGVKTLLSLDPSGKISPLSPTLIALGDLEPSQTAASSYRLLVDGEAEAGQYPVGVTISYLDSQGVPKSVVETLSLRVQGIVSFRLLNTPTLTVEPGDVADLEADLLLVGTESVDFVQVDIVESGPLRRTLDSYEYIGPVDPDSPVPFDLQFAAAADAESGSYTLLLNVTYFDDLNRLQASTVGLPVSVVETSLEVEVHRPLGGFWLWLRRLLGLLP
;
A
#
# COMPACT_ATOMS: atom_id res chain seq x y z
N ARG A 1 -15.96 -13.01 -47.49
CA ARG A 1 -16.79 -11.82 -47.80
C ARG A 1 -17.68 -11.49 -46.60
N GLY A 2 -18.13 -10.24 -46.48
CA GLY A 2 -19.09 -9.78 -45.48
C GLY A 2 -18.62 -10.01 -44.04
N VAL A 3 -17.33 -9.79 -43.78
CA VAL A 3 -16.71 -10.02 -42.47
C VAL A 3 -17.32 -9.07 -41.45
N LYS A 4 -17.74 -9.65 -40.33
CA LYS A 4 -18.29 -8.94 -39.18
C LYS A 4 -17.67 -9.48 -37.91
N THR A 5 -17.51 -8.63 -36.92
CA THR A 5 -17.09 -9.00 -35.57
C THR A 5 -18.18 -8.62 -34.58
N LEU A 6 -18.51 -9.52 -33.67
CA LEU A 6 -19.46 -9.31 -32.59
C LEU A 6 -18.76 -9.51 -31.25
N LEU A 7 -18.78 -8.49 -30.41
CA LEU A 7 -18.34 -8.57 -29.03
C LEU A 7 -19.48 -9.06 -28.13
N SER A 8 -19.21 -10.11 -27.37
CA SER A 8 -20.09 -10.65 -26.35
C SER A 8 -19.43 -10.48 -24.98
N LEU A 9 -20.07 -9.71 -24.11
CA LEU A 9 -19.61 -9.47 -22.74
C LEU A 9 -20.35 -10.40 -21.78
N ASP A 10 -19.76 -10.63 -20.62
CA ASP A 10 -20.39 -11.36 -19.52
C ASP A 10 -21.66 -10.61 -19.04
N PRO A 11 -22.78 -11.31 -18.76
CA PRO A 11 -24.02 -10.68 -18.33
C PRO A 11 -23.99 -10.08 -16.91
N SER A 12 -22.93 -10.29 -16.12
CA SER A 12 -22.72 -9.68 -14.79
C SER A 12 -22.73 -8.16 -14.82
N GLY A 13 -22.51 -7.53 -15.97
CA GLY A 13 -22.61 -6.07 -16.15
C GLY A 13 -21.40 -5.28 -15.64
N LYS A 14 -20.39 -5.93 -15.04
CA LYS A 14 -19.17 -5.27 -14.55
C LYS A 14 -18.29 -4.67 -15.65
N ILE A 15 -18.47 -5.12 -16.89
CA ILE A 15 -17.85 -4.55 -18.08
C ILE A 15 -18.94 -4.19 -19.09
N SER A 16 -18.97 -2.93 -19.49
CA SER A 16 -19.99 -2.37 -20.38
C SER A 16 -19.39 -1.81 -21.68
N PRO A 17 -20.08 -1.92 -22.83
CA PRO A 17 -19.57 -1.39 -24.09
C PRO A 17 -19.88 0.11 -24.24
N LEU A 18 -18.87 0.91 -24.62
CA LEU A 18 -18.97 2.34 -24.98
C LEU A 18 -18.93 2.57 -26.50
N SER A 19 -19.02 1.49 -27.27
CA SER A 19 -19.07 1.47 -28.74
C SER A 19 -20.02 0.34 -29.19
N PRO A 20 -20.50 0.35 -30.45
CA PRO A 20 -21.25 -0.77 -30.98
C PRO A 20 -20.50 -2.10 -30.82
N THR A 21 -21.20 -3.15 -30.40
CA THR A 21 -20.62 -4.50 -30.23
C THR A 21 -20.54 -5.26 -31.56
N LEU A 22 -21.37 -4.92 -32.53
CA LEU A 22 -21.31 -5.44 -33.90
C LEU A 22 -20.59 -4.44 -34.82
N ILE A 23 -19.48 -4.86 -35.42
CA ILE A 23 -18.71 -4.06 -36.38
C ILE A 23 -18.65 -4.82 -37.71
N ALA A 24 -19.05 -4.14 -38.79
CA ALA A 24 -18.88 -4.66 -40.14
C ALA A 24 -17.51 -4.24 -40.68
N LEU A 25 -16.67 -5.21 -41.04
CA LEU A 25 -15.35 -4.99 -41.64
C LEU A 25 -15.37 -5.06 -43.16
N GLY A 26 -16.49 -5.50 -43.75
CA GLY A 26 -16.68 -5.57 -45.20
C GLY A 26 -16.03 -6.80 -45.82
N ASP A 27 -15.66 -6.69 -47.09
CA ASP A 27 -14.95 -7.73 -47.82
C ASP A 27 -13.43 -7.59 -47.60
N LEU A 28 -12.75 -8.73 -47.44
CA LEU A 28 -11.30 -8.81 -47.33
C LEU A 28 -10.75 -9.54 -48.55
N GLU A 29 -9.84 -8.88 -49.26
CA GLU A 29 -9.05 -9.46 -50.33
C GLU A 29 -7.99 -10.43 -49.78
N PRO A 30 -7.41 -11.31 -50.62
CA PRO A 30 -6.31 -12.18 -50.19
C PRO A 30 -5.17 -11.37 -49.57
N SER A 31 -4.70 -11.82 -48.40
CA SER A 31 -3.66 -11.16 -47.59
C SER A 31 -4.04 -9.78 -47.00
N GLN A 32 -5.27 -9.31 -47.19
CA GLN A 32 -5.76 -8.10 -46.54
C GLN A 32 -6.06 -8.35 -45.06
N THR A 33 -5.66 -7.41 -44.21
CA THR A 33 -6.03 -7.40 -42.78
C THR A 33 -7.03 -6.29 -42.51
N ALA A 34 -7.97 -6.55 -41.61
CA ALA A 34 -8.84 -5.52 -41.04
C ALA A 34 -8.88 -5.67 -39.53
N ALA A 35 -9.19 -4.57 -38.84
CA ALA A 35 -9.26 -4.52 -37.39
C ALA A 35 -10.60 -3.93 -36.94
N SER A 36 -11.16 -4.51 -35.88
CA SER A 36 -12.28 -3.96 -35.12
C SER A 36 -11.77 -3.43 -33.78
N SER A 37 -12.24 -2.26 -33.35
CA SER A 37 -11.89 -1.69 -32.05
C SER A 37 -13.14 -1.50 -31.20
N TYR A 38 -13.05 -1.89 -29.94
CA TYR A 38 -14.12 -1.80 -28.97
C TYR A 38 -13.68 -0.96 -27.78
N ARG A 39 -14.49 0.00 -27.37
CA ARG A 39 -14.27 0.76 -26.14
C ARG A 39 -15.14 0.17 -25.05
N LEU A 40 -14.52 -0.12 -23.92
CA LEU A 40 -15.18 -0.72 -22.77
C LEU A 40 -15.05 0.20 -21.56
N LEU A 41 -16.04 0.12 -20.69
CA LEU A 41 -16.04 0.72 -19.36
C LEU A 41 -16.02 -0.40 -18.35
N VAL A 42 -15.13 -0.28 -17.36
CA VAL A 42 -15.14 -1.14 -16.17
C VAL A 42 -15.95 -0.41 -15.10
N ASP A 43 -16.90 -1.11 -14.49
CA ASP A 43 -17.67 -0.60 -13.37
C ASP A 43 -16.74 -0.29 -12.17
N GLY A 44 -17.02 0.77 -11.41
CA GLY A 44 -16.23 1.10 -10.22
C GLY A 44 -16.37 0.06 -9.10
N GLU A 45 -17.44 -0.73 -9.12
CA GLU A 45 -17.69 -1.87 -8.24
C GLU A 45 -17.23 -3.19 -8.86
N ALA A 46 -16.46 -3.18 -9.95
CA ALA A 46 -15.87 -4.39 -10.49
C ALA A 46 -14.77 -4.89 -9.56
N GLU A 47 -14.91 -6.15 -9.14
CA GLU A 47 -13.90 -6.86 -8.36
C GLU A 47 -12.65 -7.10 -9.23
N ALA A 48 -11.48 -7.18 -8.60
CA ALA A 48 -10.27 -7.60 -9.28
C ALA A 48 -10.44 -9.06 -9.74
N GLY A 49 -9.96 -9.34 -10.94
CA GLY A 49 -10.09 -10.67 -11.49
C GLY A 49 -10.06 -10.70 -13.00
N GLN A 50 -10.54 -11.82 -13.54
CA GLN A 50 -10.53 -12.11 -14.96
C GLN A 50 -11.96 -12.18 -15.47
N TYR A 51 -12.27 -11.31 -16.42
CA TYR A 51 -13.57 -11.22 -17.06
C TYR A 51 -13.45 -11.75 -18.49
N PRO A 52 -14.08 -12.90 -18.80
CA PRO A 52 -14.05 -13.45 -20.14
C PRO A 52 -14.92 -12.61 -21.08
N VAL A 53 -14.42 -12.41 -22.29
CA VAL A 53 -15.08 -11.67 -23.36
C VAL A 53 -15.03 -12.50 -24.64
N GLY A 54 -16.19 -12.79 -25.19
CA GLY A 54 -16.31 -13.50 -26.45
C GLY A 54 -16.19 -12.57 -27.64
N VAL A 55 -15.41 -12.97 -28.64
CA VAL A 55 -15.37 -12.32 -29.96
C VAL A 55 -15.82 -13.33 -31.00
N THR A 56 -16.94 -13.06 -31.64
CA THR A 56 -17.42 -13.86 -32.78
C THR A 56 -17.05 -13.17 -34.07
N ILE A 57 -16.27 -13.83 -34.91
CA ILE A 57 -15.97 -13.41 -36.28
C ILE A 57 -16.87 -14.19 -37.22
N SER A 58 -17.76 -13.51 -37.94
CA SER A 58 -18.68 -14.11 -38.89
C SER A 58 -18.36 -13.66 -40.31
N TYR A 59 -18.36 -14.59 -41.25
CA TYR A 59 -18.04 -14.32 -42.66
C TYR A 59 -18.70 -15.33 -43.60
N LEU A 60 -18.72 -15.02 -44.89
CA LEU A 60 -19.03 -15.98 -45.95
C LEU A 60 -17.72 -16.51 -46.55
N ASP A 61 -17.61 -17.83 -46.66
CA ASP A 61 -16.48 -18.47 -47.34
C ASP A 61 -16.54 -18.29 -48.87
N SER A 62 -15.60 -18.90 -49.60
CA SER A 62 -15.51 -18.79 -51.06
C SER A 62 -16.71 -19.37 -51.80
N GLN A 63 -17.50 -20.24 -51.16
CA GLN A 63 -18.72 -20.85 -51.71
C GLN A 63 -19.98 -20.08 -51.27
N GLY A 64 -19.83 -18.98 -50.53
CA GLY A 64 -20.96 -18.22 -49.98
C GLY A 64 -21.61 -18.88 -48.75
N VAL A 65 -20.95 -19.88 -48.15
CA VAL A 65 -21.47 -20.54 -46.95
C VAL A 65 -21.11 -19.70 -45.72
N PRO A 66 -22.08 -19.40 -44.83
CA PRO A 66 -21.79 -18.75 -43.57
C PRO A 66 -20.85 -19.57 -42.69
N LYS A 67 -19.82 -18.92 -42.15
CA LYS A 67 -18.87 -19.45 -41.19
C LYS A 67 -18.76 -18.50 -40.02
N SER A 68 -18.45 -19.05 -38.84
CA SER A 68 -18.12 -18.27 -37.67
C SER A 68 -16.95 -18.88 -36.92
N VAL A 69 -16.10 -18.03 -36.36
CA VAL A 69 -15.05 -18.39 -35.41
C VAL A 69 -15.35 -17.64 -34.12
N VAL A 70 -15.29 -18.35 -33.00
CA VAL A 70 -15.49 -17.76 -31.68
C VAL A 70 -14.19 -17.88 -30.92
N GLU A 71 -13.69 -16.74 -30.45
CA GLU A 71 -12.52 -16.66 -29.58
C GLU A 71 -12.94 -16.07 -28.23
N THR A 72 -12.32 -16.55 -27.16
CA THR A 72 -12.51 -15.99 -25.82
C THR A 72 -11.24 -15.27 -25.40
N LEU A 73 -11.37 -13.99 -25.07
CA LEU A 73 -10.32 -13.14 -24.54
C LEU A 73 -10.59 -12.94 -23.04
N SER A 74 -9.54 -12.86 -22.23
CA SER A 74 -9.68 -12.49 -20.81
C SER A 74 -9.25 -11.05 -20.61
N LEU A 75 -10.16 -10.23 -20.07
CA LEU A 75 -9.84 -8.90 -19.57
C LEU A 75 -9.49 -9.00 -18.09
N ARG A 76 -8.33 -8.48 -17.71
CA ARG A 76 -7.94 -8.41 -16.30
C ARG A 76 -8.36 -7.06 -15.73
N VAL A 77 -9.17 -7.10 -14.68
CA VAL A 77 -9.42 -5.96 -13.78
C VAL A 77 -8.45 -6.11 -12.62
N GLN A 78 -7.72 -5.04 -12.31
CA GLN A 78 -6.77 -4.99 -11.20
C GLN A 78 -7.34 -4.13 -10.10
N GLY A 79 -7.31 -4.63 -8.87
CA GLY A 79 -7.65 -3.85 -7.70
C GLY A 79 -6.65 -2.71 -7.49
N ILE A 80 -7.12 -1.61 -6.93
CA ILE A 80 -6.26 -0.52 -6.47
C ILE A 80 -5.83 -0.85 -5.05
N VAL A 81 -4.53 -0.79 -4.78
CA VAL A 81 -3.97 -0.97 -3.44
C VAL A 81 -2.93 0.10 -3.18
N SER A 82 -3.16 0.93 -2.16
CA SER A 82 -2.25 1.98 -1.73
C SER A 82 -2.35 2.13 -0.22
N PHE A 83 -1.23 2.05 0.49
CA PHE A 83 -1.21 2.23 1.94
C PHE A 83 -0.83 3.66 2.31
N ARG A 84 -1.46 4.15 3.39
CA ARG A 84 -1.14 5.43 4.02
C ARG A 84 -1.02 5.24 5.51
N LEU A 85 -0.20 6.08 6.13
CA LEU A 85 -0.14 6.18 7.58
C LEU A 85 -1.01 7.35 8.04
N LEU A 86 -1.81 7.11 9.07
CA LEU A 86 -2.58 8.13 9.79
C LEU A 86 -2.13 8.19 11.25
N ASN A 87 -2.52 9.25 11.95
CA ASN A 87 -2.25 9.45 13.37
C ASN A 87 -0.76 9.31 13.74
N THR A 88 0.13 9.69 12.81
CA THR A 88 1.57 9.54 12.94
C THR A 88 2.14 10.52 13.99
N PRO A 89 2.93 10.04 14.98
CA PRO A 89 3.53 10.90 15.98
C PRO A 89 4.71 11.70 15.41
N THR A 90 5.15 12.72 16.17
CA THR A 90 6.47 13.31 15.93
C THR A 90 7.52 12.41 16.56
N LEU A 91 8.37 11.80 15.73
CA LEU A 91 9.37 10.84 16.18
C LEU A 91 10.69 11.54 16.49
N THR A 92 11.20 11.30 17.71
CA THR A 92 12.51 11.76 18.16
C THR A 92 13.22 10.63 18.89
N VAL A 93 14.52 10.46 18.67
CA VAL A 93 15.32 9.40 19.29
C VAL A 93 16.75 9.90 19.56
N GLU A 94 17.35 9.46 20.65
CA GLU A 94 18.76 9.75 20.95
C GLU A 94 19.68 8.66 20.38
N PRO A 95 20.95 8.96 20.04
CA PRO A 95 21.90 7.95 19.59
C PRO A 95 22.05 6.81 20.60
N GLY A 96 21.82 5.57 20.15
CA GLY A 96 21.91 4.36 20.97
C GLY A 96 20.61 3.96 21.66
N ASP A 97 19.59 4.81 21.63
CA ASP A 97 18.29 4.55 22.25
C ASP A 97 17.27 3.95 21.27
N VAL A 98 16.18 3.44 21.87
CA VAL A 98 15.02 2.87 21.19
C VAL A 98 13.85 3.83 21.31
N ALA A 99 13.06 3.95 20.24
CA ALA A 99 11.84 4.73 20.20
C ALA A 99 10.66 3.88 19.71
N ASP A 100 9.49 4.16 20.28
CA ASP A 100 8.22 3.56 19.89
C ASP A 100 7.58 4.34 18.73
N LEU A 101 6.91 3.62 17.84
CA LEU A 101 6.07 4.12 16.76
C LEU A 101 4.69 3.49 16.90
N GLU A 102 3.70 4.31 17.25
CA GLU A 102 2.29 3.96 17.22
C GLU A 102 1.63 4.76 16.08
N ALA A 103 0.99 4.10 15.12
CA ALA A 103 0.31 4.76 14.01
C ALA A 103 -0.81 3.87 13.47
N ASP A 104 -1.67 4.44 12.62
CA ASP A 104 -2.70 3.66 11.93
C ASP A 104 -2.32 3.42 10.46
N LEU A 105 -2.46 2.19 10.00
CA LEU A 105 -2.36 1.82 8.60
C LEU A 105 -3.74 1.93 7.94
N LEU A 106 -3.85 2.75 6.90
CA LEU A 106 -5.03 2.87 6.06
C LEU A 106 -4.77 2.25 4.68
N LEU A 107 -5.63 1.31 4.28
CA LEU A 107 -5.74 0.88 2.89
C LEU A 107 -6.66 1.83 2.11
N VAL A 108 -6.09 2.49 1.11
CA VAL A 108 -6.83 3.21 0.06
C VAL A 108 -6.87 2.30 -1.17
N GLY A 109 -7.97 1.58 -1.33
CA GLY A 109 -8.08 0.56 -2.36
C GLY A 109 -9.52 0.26 -2.76
N THR A 110 -9.67 -0.57 -3.79
CA THR A 110 -11.00 -1.04 -4.26
C THR A 110 -11.44 -2.31 -3.54
N GLU A 111 -10.52 -3.04 -2.92
CA GLU A 111 -10.75 -4.34 -2.29
C GLU A 111 -9.87 -4.53 -1.06
N SER A 112 -10.28 -5.43 -0.18
CA SER A 112 -9.50 -5.89 0.97
C SER A 112 -8.27 -6.67 0.52
N VAL A 113 -7.21 -6.63 1.34
CA VAL A 113 -5.99 -7.39 1.11
C VAL A 113 -5.64 -8.21 2.33
N ASP A 114 -5.09 -9.39 2.08
CA ASP A 114 -4.79 -10.38 3.11
C ASP A 114 -3.31 -10.41 3.48
N PHE A 115 -3.05 -10.95 4.66
CA PHE A 115 -1.71 -11.20 5.20
C PHE A 115 -0.84 -9.94 5.27
N VAL A 116 -1.46 -8.80 5.60
CA VAL A 116 -0.74 -7.53 5.74
C VAL A 116 0.24 -7.62 6.89
N GLN A 117 1.47 -7.19 6.60
CA GLN A 117 2.56 -7.08 7.55
C GLN A 117 3.24 -5.73 7.38
N VAL A 118 3.73 -5.18 8.48
CA VAL A 118 4.51 -3.94 8.49
C VAL A 118 5.85 -4.24 9.14
N ASP A 119 6.94 -3.80 8.49
CA ASP A 119 8.31 -3.99 8.97
C ASP A 119 9.12 -2.70 8.79
N ILE A 120 10.00 -2.39 9.74
CA ILE A 120 10.96 -1.30 9.59
C ILE A 120 12.11 -1.73 8.67
N VAL A 121 12.44 -0.87 7.71
CA VAL A 121 13.61 -1.01 6.85
C VAL A 121 14.74 -0.16 7.41
N GLU A 122 15.88 -0.80 7.67
CA GLU A 122 17.08 -0.08 8.12
C GLU A 122 17.54 0.93 7.07
N SER A 123 17.74 2.17 7.48
CA SER A 123 18.15 3.27 6.61
C SER A 123 18.88 4.35 7.40
N GLY A 124 20.02 4.83 6.89
CA GLY A 124 20.84 5.81 7.60
C GLY A 124 21.31 5.30 8.96
N PRO A 125 21.11 6.05 10.07
CA PRO A 125 21.42 5.60 11.42
C PRO A 125 20.30 4.78 12.06
N LEU A 126 19.13 4.64 11.42
CA LEU A 126 17.98 3.93 11.99
C LEU A 126 18.14 2.42 11.84
N ARG A 127 17.88 1.68 12.91
CA ARG A 127 18.10 0.24 13.04
C ARG A 127 16.83 -0.46 13.47
N ARG A 128 16.73 -1.73 13.09
CA ARG A 128 15.66 -2.59 13.58
C ARG A 128 15.93 -3.05 15.01
N THR A 129 14.84 -3.36 15.70
CA THR A 129 14.78 -4.04 16.99
C THR A 129 14.07 -5.38 16.82
N LEU A 130 13.84 -6.11 17.92
CA LEU A 130 13.01 -7.32 17.90
C LEU A 130 11.53 -7.01 17.61
N ASP A 131 11.06 -5.83 18.01
CA ASP A 131 9.68 -5.38 17.87
C ASP A 131 9.52 -4.42 16.67
N SER A 132 10.36 -4.58 15.63
CA SER A 132 10.29 -3.82 14.37
C SER A 132 9.32 -4.38 13.33
N TYR A 133 8.58 -5.43 13.68
CA TYR A 133 7.67 -6.14 12.78
C TYR A 133 6.32 -6.41 13.45
N GLU A 134 5.24 -6.25 12.69
CA GLU A 134 3.90 -6.65 13.12
C GLU A 134 3.13 -7.34 11.99
N TYR A 135 2.39 -8.41 12.34
CA TYR A 135 1.42 -9.06 11.46
C TYR A 135 0.02 -8.51 11.75
N ILE A 136 -0.52 -7.74 10.81
CA ILE A 136 -1.85 -7.12 10.92
C ILE A 136 -2.95 -8.10 10.47
N GLY A 137 -2.69 -8.86 9.39
CA GLY A 137 -3.68 -9.77 8.81
C GLY A 137 -4.54 -9.08 7.74
N PRO A 138 -5.86 -9.38 7.66
CA PRO A 138 -6.72 -8.78 6.65
C PRO A 138 -6.97 -7.29 6.94
N VAL A 139 -6.92 -6.46 5.90
CA VAL A 139 -7.20 -5.02 5.99
C VAL A 139 -8.22 -4.63 4.93
N ASP A 140 -9.33 -4.05 5.38
CA ASP A 140 -10.38 -3.52 4.52
C ASP A 140 -10.07 -2.08 4.08
N PRO A 141 -10.48 -1.65 2.87
CA PRO A 141 -10.41 -0.26 2.48
C PRO A 141 -11.15 0.66 3.46
N ASP A 142 -10.67 1.90 3.57
CA ASP A 142 -11.29 2.97 4.37
C ASP A 142 -11.41 2.71 5.88
N SER A 143 -10.83 1.61 6.38
CA SER A 143 -10.79 1.25 7.79
C SER A 143 -9.35 1.30 8.31
N PRO A 144 -8.95 2.33 9.07
CA PRO A 144 -7.62 2.41 9.67
C PRO A 144 -7.41 1.29 10.70
N VAL A 145 -6.24 0.65 10.67
CA VAL A 145 -5.84 -0.40 11.61
C VAL A 145 -4.61 0.07 12.40
N PRO A 146 -4.70 0.17 13.74
CA PRO A 146 -3.55 0.57 14.55
C PRO A 146 -2.47 -0.51 14.54
N PHE A 147 -1.22 -0.10 14.62
CA PHE A 147 -0.05 -0.96 14.79
C PHE A 147 0.99 -0.27 15.68
N ASP A 148 1.85 -1.06 16.32
CA ASP A 148 2.92 -0.57 17.19
C ASP A 148 4.25 -1.27 16.89
N LEU A 149 5.29 -0.48 16.67
CA LEU A 149 6.64 -0.95 16.35
C LEU A 149 7.70 -0.21 17.15
N GLN A 150 8.90 -0.79 17.27
CA GLN A 150 10.08 -0.14 17.82
C GLN A 150 11.21 -0.06 16.82
N PHE A 151 11.93 1.06 16.81
CA PHE A 151 13.19 1.23 16.09
C PHE A 151 14.26 1.82 17.00
N ALA A 152 15.52 1.66 16.63
CA ALA A 152 16.65 2.25 17.36
C ALA A 152 17.43 3.23 16.48
N ALA A 153 18.12 4.18 17.11
CA ALA A 153 19.21 4.90 16.45
C ALA A 153 20.55 4.25 16.79
N ALA A 154 21.45 4.17 15.82
CA ALA A 154 22.82 3.73 16.05
C ALA A 154 23.49 4.60 17.13
N ALA A 155 24.37 4.01 17.95
CA ALA A 155 25.05 4.72 19.03
C ALA A 155 25.96 5.85 18.55
N ASP A 156 26.40 5.79 17.29
CA ASP A 156 27.21 6.81 16.60
C ASP A 156 26.37 7.71 15.67
N ALA A 157 25.04 7.69 15.80
CA ALA A 157 24.16 8.51 14.99
C ALA A 157 24.45 10.00 15.19
N GLU A 158 24.67 10.73 14.10
CA GLU A 158 24.74 12.18 14.13
C GLU A 158 23.34 12.76 14.36
N SER A 159 23.28 13.92 15.02
CA SER A 159 22.02 14.64 15.15
C SER A 159 21.56 15.18 13.80
N GLY A 160 20.28 15.03 13.50
CA GLY A 160 19.75 15.39 12.19
C GLY A 160 18.35 14.85 11.92
N SER A 161 17.83 15.17 10.74
CA SER A 161 16.55 14.65 10.26
C SER A 161 16.78 13.48 9.33
N TYR A 162 16.13 12.36 9.63
CA TYR A 162 16.17 11.11 8.88
C TYR A 162 14.76 10.68 8.49
N THR A 163 14.66 9.68 7.63
CA THR A 163 13.39 9.08 7.25
C THR A 163 13.37 7.62 7.68
N LEU A 164 12.47 7.29 8.60
CA LEU A 164 12.13 5.91 8.93
C LEU A 164 11.28 5.34 7.81
N LEU A 165 11.72 4.25 7.21
CA LEU A 165 11.02 3.58 6.14
C LEU A 165 10.30 2.35 6.70
N LEU A 166 9.00 2.26 6.45
CA LEU A 166 8.21 1.08 6.74
C LEU A 166 7.89 0.37 5.43
N ASN A 167 8.12 -0.93 5.40
CA ASN A 167 7.74 -1.82 4.32
C ASN A 167 6.44 -2.54 4.69
N VAL A 168 5.38 -2.26 3.96
CA VAL A 168 4.08 -2.92 4.08
C VAL A 168 4.00 -4.00 3.03
N THR A 169 3.91 -5.27 3.44
CA THR A 169 3.76 -6.40 2.50
C THR A 169 2.38 -7.02 2.61
N TYR A 170 1.86 -7.51 1.48
CA TYR A 170 0.52 -8.10 1.38
C TYR A 170 0.45 -9.05 0.18
N PHE A 171 -0.61 -9.85 0.06
CA PHE A 171 -0.88 -10.66 -1.12
C PHE A 171 -1.93 -10.00 -2.01
N ASP A 172 -1.67 -9.94 -3.32
CA ASP A 172 -2.65 -9.44 -4.30
C ASP A 172 -3.70 -10.50 -4.69
N ASP A 173 -4.65 -10.09 -5.55
CA ASP A 173 -5.72 -10.91 -6.14
C ASP A 173 -5.23 -12.21 -6.82
N LEU A 174 -3.93 -12.28 -7.15
CA LEU A 174 -3.29 -13.44 -7.77
C LEU A 174 -2.42 -14.23 -6.79
N ASN A 175 -2.55 -14.00 -5.49
CA ASN A 175 -1.71 -14.59 -4.44
C ASN A 175 -0.21 -14.32 -4.66
N ARG A 176 0.13 -13.14 -5.17
CA ARG A 176 1.53 -12.72 -5.30
C ARG A 176 1.88 -11.76 -4.19
N LEU A 177 3.03 -11.98 -3.55
CA LEU A 177 3.55 -11.08 -2.55
C LEU A 177 3.89 -9.73 -3.20
N GLN A 178 3.31 -8.67 -2.67
CA GLN A 178 3.57 -7.28 -3.03
C GLN A 178 4.15 -6.53 -1.83
N ALA A 179 4.80 -5.41 -2.10
CA ALA A 179 5.41 -4.56 -1.10
C ALA A 179 5.19 -3.08 -1.44
N SER A 180 4.93 -2.28 -0.41
CA SER A 180 4.78 -0.83 -0.50
C SER A 180 5.60 -0.17 0.59
N THR A 181 6.39 0.84 0.25
CA THR A 181 7.19 1.57 1.23
C THR A 181 6.55 2.90 1.58
N VAL A 182 6.40 3.18 2.87
CA VAL A 182 5.94 4.47 3.41
C VAL A 182 7.01 5.04 4.33
N GLY A 183 7.16 6.36 4.35
CA GLY A 183 8.24 7.03 5.10
C GLY A 183 7.70 8.01 6.14
N LEU A 184 8.33 8.03 7.33
CA LEU A 184 8.08 9.01 8.38
C LEU A 184 9.35 9.79 8.73
N PRO A 185 9.28 11.11 8.95
CA PRO A 185 10.42 11.87 9.42
C PRO A 185 10.74 11.51 10.89
N VAL A 186 12.02 11.32 11.19
CA VAL A 186 12.55 11.11 12.54
C VAL A 186 13.64 12.13 12.80
N SER A 187 13.62 12.74 13.98
CA SER A 187 14.73 13.59 14.45
C SER A 187 15.63 12.81 15.37
N VAL A 188 16.92 12.70 15.04
CA VAL A 188 17.94 12.26 15.99
C VAL A 188 18.46 13.49 16.71
N VAL A 189 18.40 13.48 18.05
CA VAL A 189 18.79 14.62 18.89
C VAL A 189 19.84 14.19 19.90
N GLU A 190 20.75 15.10 20.24
CA GLU A 190 21.75 14.85 21.28
C GLU A 190 21.08 14.68 22.64
N THR A 191 21.58 13.71 23.42
CA THR A 191 21.24 13.54 24.83
C THR A 191 21.52 14.84 25.57
N SER A 192 20.47 15.53 26.02
CA SER A 192 20.64 16.59 27.00
C SER A 192 20.94 15.94 28.34
N LEU A 193 22.22 15.87 28.72
CA LEU A 193 22.60 15.51 30.08
C LEU A 193 21.98 16.55 31.03
N GLU A 194 20.85 16.21 31.66
CA GLU A 194 20.32 17.00 32.76
C GLU A 194 21.32 16.84 33.91
N VAL A 195 22.26 17.77 34.00
CA VAL A 195 23.19 17.84 35.13
C VAL A 195 22.33 18.15 36.35
N GLU A 196 22.01 17.11 37.11
CA GLU A 196 21.35 17.24 38.40
C GLU A 196 22.30 18.03 39.31
N VAL A 197 22.14 19.35 39.33
CA VAL A 197 22.89 20.25 40.20
C VAL A 197 22.49 19.90 41.63
N HIS A 198 23.24 18.98 42.23
CA HIS A 198 23.23 18.74 43.66
C HIS A 198 23.59 20.05 44.35
N ARG A 199 22.58 20.85 44.68
CA ARG A 199 22.77 22.03 45.53
C ARG A 199 23.22 21.50 46.89
N PRO A 200 24.42 21.86 47.39
CA PRO A 200 24.82 21.41 48.70
C PRO A 200 23.79 21.91 49.72
N LEU A 201 23.29 20.98 50.52
CA LEU A 201 22.31 21.10 51.59
C LEU A 201 22.81 21.97 52.78
N GLY A 202 23.53 23.07 52.49
CA GLY A 202 24.19 23.92 53.49
C GLY A 202 23.26 24.89 54.21
N GLY A 203 22.14 25.31 53.60
CA GLY A 203 21.22 26.27 54.22
C GLY A 203 20.08 25.63 55.03
N PHE A 204 19.49 24.58 54.47
CA PHE A 204 18.29 23.96 55.02
C PHE A 204 18.54 23.22 56.34
N TRP A 205 19.65 22.50 56.47
CA TRP A 205 20.01 21.79 57.71
C TRP A 205 20.43 22.72 58.85
N LEU A 206 21.02 23.87 58.52
CA LEU A 206 21.32 24.92 59.48
C LEU A 206 20.04 25.59 59.99
N TRP A 207 19.07 25.83 59.11
CA TRP A 207 17.74 26.31 59.48
C TRP A 207 16.95 25.30 60.32
N LEU A 208 16.96 24.01 59.94
CA LEU A 208 16.26 22.93 60.64
C LEU A 208 16.84 22.65 62.04
N ARG A 209 18.16 22.72 62.20
CA ARG A 209 18.81 22.64 63.52
C ARG A 209 18.44 23.82 64.43
N ARG A 210 18.24 25.02 63.86
CA ARG A 210 17.80 26.22 64.60
C ARG A 210 16.35 26.10 65.09
N LEU A 211 15.49 25.41 64.34
CA LEU A 211 14.09 25.14 64.70
C LEU A 211 13.97 24.11 65.83
N LEU A 212 14.84 23.09 65.85
CA LEU A 212 14.77 21.97 66.78
C LEU A 212 15.58 22.17 68.07
N GLY A 213 16.22 23.32 68.26
CA GLY A 213 16.91 23.67 69.51
C GLY A 213 18.11 22.78 69.85
N LEU A 214 18.70 22.12 68.85
CA LEU A 214 19.81 21.18 69.03
C LEU A 214 21.13 21.81 68.58
N LEU A 215 21.72 22.62 69.45
CA LEU A 215 23.18 22.80 69.67
C LEU A 215 23.35 23.76 70.88
N PRO A 216 24.49 23.71 71.59
CA PRO A 216 24.72 24.51 72.80
C PRO A 216 24.74 26.02 72.53
#